data_AF-A0A6J6FBH8-F1
#
_entry.id   AF-A0A6J6FBH8-F1
#
_cell.length_a   1.000
_cell.length_b   1.000
_cell.length_c   1.000
_cell.angle_alpha   90.00
_cell.angle_beta   90.00
_cell.angle_gamma   90.00
#
_symmetry.space_group_name_H-M   'P 1'
#
loop_
_entity.id
_entity.type
_entity.pdbx_description
1 polymer ?
#
loop_
_entity_poly.entity_id
_entity_poly.type
_entity_poly.pdbx_seq_one_letter_code
_entity_poly.pdbx_strand_id
1 'polypeptide(L)'
;MKNFLIAQQEWITTIFRFGFGGFLLYAGGIKALDPAASANATAAYKILPTDLAHLAGYLLPWFEVAIAIFLILGIFIRPAAIASALLMLMFVGAIASVWARGMLIDCGCLGGGGTLDPSQATEARIAYAVDIVRDLAFVGMCLYIFKYPYGKLSLEKKPETTTQASEDQE
;
A
#
# COMPACT_ATOMS: atom_id res chain seq x y z
N MET A 1 -32.26 -7.15 -10.65
CA MET A 1 -30.87 -7.67 -10.80
C MET A 1 -29.79 -6.61 -10.58
N LYS A 2 -29.92 -5.36 -11.08
CA LYS A 2 -28.94 -4.27 -10.83
C LYS A 2 -28.61 -4.04 -9.34
N ASN A 3 -29.61 -4.06 -8.45
CA ASN A 3 -29.39 -3.80 -7.01
C ASN A 3 -28.56 -4.90 -6.31
N PHE A 4 -28.60 -6.14 -6.77
CA PHE A 4 -27.77 -7.22 -6.21
C PHE A 4 -26.30 -7.04 -6.58
N LEU A 5 -26.02 -6.62 -7.82
CA LEU A 5 -24.66 -6.32 -8.29
C LEU A 5 -24.05 -5.11 -7.57
N ILE A 6 -24.85 -4.07 -7.31
CA ILE A 6 -24.41 -2.88 -6.56
C ILE A 6 -24.14 -3.23 -5.09
N ALA A 7 -25.04 -3.99 -4.46
CA ALA A 7 -24.84 -4.42 -3.07
C ALA A 7 -23.58 -5.30 -2.90
N GLN A 8 -23.29 -6.19 -3.86
CA GLN A 8 -22.06 -7.01 -3.85
C GLN A 8 -20.80 -6.17 -4.04
N GLN A 9 -20.86 -5.16 -4.91
CA GLN A 9 -19.75 -4.26 -5.19
C GLN A 9 -19.31 -3.44 -3.95
N GLU A 10 -20.27 -3.01 -3.13
CA GLU A 10 -19.98 -2.28 -1.88
C GLU A 10 -19.32 -3.18 -0.81
N TRP A 11 -19.69 -4.47 -0.78
CA TRP A 11 -19.04 -5.47 0.08
C TRP A 11 -17.63 -5.81 -0.39
N ILE A 12 -17.42 -6.01 -1.69
CA ILE A 12 -16.10 -6.26 -2.29
C ILE A 12 -15.15 -5.09 -1.96
N THR A 13 -15.62 -3.86 -2.13
CA THR A 13 -14.85 -2.65 -1.79
C THR A 13 -14.46 -2.61 -0.31
N THR A 14 -15.39 -2.99 0.56
CA THR A 14 -15.13 -3.04 2.01
C THR A 14 -14.08 -4.10 2.34
N ILE A 15 -14.21 -5.31 1.78
CA ILE A 15 -13.24 -6.39 1.98
C ILE A 15 -11.85 -5.98 1.48
N PHE A 16 -11.76 -5.36 0.31
CA PHE A 16 -10.48 -4.90 -0.23
C PHE A 16 -9.85 -3.80 0.64
N ARG A 17 -10.66 -2.87 1.16
CA ARG A 17 -10.18 -1.82 2.07
C ARG A 17 -9.67 -2.39 3.40
N PHE A 18 -10.41 -3.30 4.01
CA PHE A 18 -9.98 -3.94 5.27
C PHE A 18 -8.80 -4.89 5.05
N GLY A 19 -8.78 -5.67 3.97
CA GLY A 19 -7.71 -6.60 3.66
C GLY A 19 -6.40 -5.86 3.36
N PHE A 20 -6.43 -4.93 2.40
CA PHE A 20 -5.25 -4.15 2.03
C PHE A 20 -4.84 -3.17 3.12
N GLY A 21 -5.79 -2.45 3.73
CA GLY A 21 -5.52 -1.55 4.85
C GLY A 21 -4.96 -2.31 6.06
N GLY A 22 -5.49 -3.49 6.38
CA GLY A 22 -4.98 -4.35 7.44
C GLY A 22 -3.55 -4.85 7.16
N PHE A 23 -3.26 -5.24 5.91
CA PHE A 23 -1.91 -5.61 5.49
C PHE A 23 -0.93 -4.44 5.64
N LEU A 24 -1.31 -3.25 5.16
CA LEU A 24 -0.47 -2.06 5.25
C LEU A 24 -0.24 -1.63 6.71
N LEU A 25 -1.26 -1.78 7.57
CA LEU A 25 -1.14 -1.52 9.00
C LEU A 25 -0.20 -2.52 9.68
N TYR A 26 -0.29 -3.79 9.34
CA TYR A 26 0.59 -4.83 9.87
C TYR A 26 2.04 -4.63 9.43
N ALA A 27 2.26 -4.41 8.13
CA ALA A 27 3.59 -4.19 7.57
C ALA A 27 4.22 -2.90 8.13
N GLY A 28 3.47 -1.79 8.13
CA GLY A 28 3.93 -0.52 8.69
C GLY A 28 4.13 -0.59 10.20
N GLY A 29 3.29 -1.32 10.92
CA GLY A 29 3.41 -1.54 12.36
C GLY A 29 4.70 -2.27 12.73
N ILE A 30 5.05 -3.35 12.02
CA ILE A 30 6.32 -4.06 12.24
C ILE A 30 7.52 -3.15 11.97
N LYS A 31 7.48 -2.36 10.88
CA LYS A 31 8.57 -1.41 10.58
C LYS A 31 8.63 -0.24 11.58
N ALA A 32 7.51 0.17 12.16
CA ALA A 32 7.45 1.22 13.16
C ALA A 32 7.97 0.77 14.53
N LEU A 33 7.96 -0.54 14.83
CA LEU A 33 8.55 -1.10 16.04
C LEU A 33 10.08 -1.10 16.01
N ASP A 34 10.68 -1.26 14.82
CA ASP A 34 12.12 -1.07 14.60
C ASP A 34 12.39 -0.14 13.40
N PRO A 35 12.24 1.19 13.59
CA PRO A 35 12.47 2.16 12.53
C PRO A 35 13.93 2.20 12.08
N ALA A 36 14.88 1.81 12.94
CA ALA A 36 16.29 1.75 12.61
C ALA A 36 16.56 0.61 11.60
N ALA A 37 15.94 -0.56 11.79
CA ALA A 37 15.99 -1.63 10.80
C ALA A 37 15.38 -1.19 9.45
N SER A 38 14.24 -0.51 9.45
CA SER A 38 13.63 0.05 8.23
C SER A 38 14.54 1.05 7.50
N ALA A 39 15.20 1.94 8.27
CA ALA A 39 16.16 2.90 7.73
C ALA A 39 17.40 2.21 7.12
N ASN A 40 17.93 1.20 7.80
CA ASN A 40 19.07 0.41 7.31
C ASN A 40 18.70 -0.42 6.08
N ALA A 41 17.51 -1.04 6.07
CA ALA A 41 16.98 -1.76 4.93
C ALA A 41 16.90 -0.84 3.72
N THR A 42 16.32 0.36 3.87
CA THR A 42 16.20 1.36 2.80
C THR A 42 17.57 1.83 2.29
N ALA A 43 18.53 2.05 3.18
CA ALA A 43 19.91 2.39 2.81
C ALA A 43 20.60 1.25 2.02
N ALA A 44 20.28 -0.01 2.30
CA ALA A 44 20.84 -1.17 1.59
C ALA A 44 20.43 -1.25 0.11
N TYR A 45 19.35 -0.58 -0.30
CA TYR A 45 18.96 -0.50 -1.71
C TYR A 45 19.97 0.27 -2.55
N LYS A 46 20.79 1.15 -1.95
CA LYS A 46 21.80 1.98 -2.63
C LYS A 46 21.24 2.75 -3.85
N ILE A 47 19.98 3.17 -3.79
CA ILE A 47 19.32 3.98 -4.85
C ILE A 47 19.50 5.47 -4.54
N LEU A 48 19.36 5.86 -3.27
CA LEU A 48 19.50 7.23 -2.79
C LEU A 48 20.80 7.40 -1.96
N PRO A 49 21.28 8.65 -1.76
CA PRO A 49 22.30 8.95 -0.78
C PRO A 49 21.88 8.45 0.61
N THR A 50 22.85 7.97 1.40
CA THR A 50 22.61 7.29 2.67
C THR A 50 21.72 8.10 3.63
N ASP A 51 21.99 9.40 3.79
CA ASP A 51 21.19 10.27 4.67
C ASP A 51 19.72 10.35 4.25
N LEU A 52 19.47 10.43 2.93
CA LEU A 52 18.13 10.54 2.37
C LEU A 52 17.40 9.19 2.41
N ALA A 53 18.14 8.09 2.25
CA ALA A 53 17.61 6.74 2.38
C ALA A 53 17.21 6.42 3.84
N HIS A 54 18.00 6.84 4.82
CA HIS A 54 17.63 6.72 6.23
C HIS A 54 16.40 7.54 6.55
N LEU A 55 16.34 8.81 6.11
CA LEU A 55 15.17 9.65 6.31
C LEU A 55 13.90 9.02 5.71
N ALA A 56 14.00 8.53 4.47
CA ALA A 56 12.90 7.83 3.82
C ALA A 56 12.48 6.59 4.63
N GLY A 57 13.43 5.75 5.04
CA GLY A 57 13.14 4.54 5.80
C GLY A 57 12.58 4.77 7.21
N TYR A 58 12.86 5.92 7.83
CA TYR A 58 12.23 6.35 9.08
C TYR A 58 10.81 6.86 8.89
N LEU A 59 10.54 7.56 7.79
CA LEU A 59 9.23 8.17 7.53
C LEU A 59 8.23 7.19 6.93
N LEU A 60 8.69 6.26 6.08
CA LEU A 60 7.86 5.32 5.34
C LEU A 60 6.89 4.53 6.24
N PRO A 61 7.31 3.97 7.39
CA PRO A 61 6.41 3.18 8.26
C PRO A 61 5.23 4.00 8.78
N TRP A 62 5.47 5.28 9.13
CA TRP A 62 4.42 6.18 9.60
C TRP A 62 3.42 6.52 8.49
N PHE A 63 3.90 6.69 7.26
CA PHE A 63 3.03 6.89 6.10
C PHE A 63 2.20 5.64 5.80
N GLU A 64 2.79 4.44 5.86
CA GLU A 64 2.07 3.16 5.70
C GLU A 64 0.94 3.05 6.72
N VAL A 65 1.21 3.29 8.01
CA VAL A 65 0.22 3.23 9.08
C VAL A 65 -0.87 4.29 8.93
N ALA A 66 -0.51 5.54 8.61
CA ALA A 66 -1.49 6.61 8.43
C ALA A 66 -2.45 6.33 7.27
N ILE A 67 -1.92 5.90 6.12
CA ILE A 67 -2.72 5.56 4.95
C ILE A 67 -3.62 4.34 5.23
N ALA A 68 -3.10 3.35 5.96
CA ALA A 68 -3.87 2.18 6.38
C ALA A 68 -5.10 2.57 7.22
N ILE A 69 -4.91 3.47 8.19
CA ILE A 69 -6.00 3.98 9.03
C ILE A 69 -7.05 4.70 8.17
N PHE A 70 -6.64 5.57 7.24
CA PHE A 70 -7.56 6.26 6.34
C PHE A 70 -8.37 5.29 5.45
N LEU A 71 -7.72 4.25 4.90
CA LEU A 71 -8.38 3.21 4.12
C LEU A 71 -9.37 2.38 4.94
N ILE A 72 -9.02 2.00 6.15
CA ILE A 72 -9.89 1.23 7.05
C ILE A 72 -11.10 2.08 7.45
N LEU A 73 -10.88 3.30 7.94
CA LEU A 73 -11.95 4.22 8.35
C LEU A 73 -12.81 4.71 7.18
N GLY A 74 -12.26 4.73 5.96
CA GLY A 74 -12.99 5.16 4.77
C GLY A 74 -13.14 6.66 4.67
N ILE A 75 -12.08 7.35 5.05
CA ILE A 75 -11.96 8.80 4.96
C ILE A 75 -10.90 9.05 3.88
N PHE A 76 -11.15 9.98 2.95
CA PHE A 76 -10.21 10.29 1.87
C PHE A 76 -9.83 9.06 1.03
N ILE A 77 -10.82 8.25 0.66
CA ILE A 77 -10.59 6.90 0.07
C ILE A 77 -9.82 6.99 -1.26
N ARG A 78 -10.17 7.96 -2.11
CA ARG A 78 -9.52 8.14 -3.42
C ARG A 78 -8.04 8.53 -3.29
N PRO A 79 -7.68 9.60 -2.57
CA PRO A 79 -6.27 9.95 -2.39
C PRO A 79 -5.51 8.88 -1.58
N ALA A 80 -6.13 8.22 -0.61
CA ALA A 80 -5.50 7.09 0.09
C ALA A 80 -5.19 5.92 -0.86
N ALA A 81 -6.12 5.54 -1.74
CA ALA A 81 -5.91 4.50 -2.74
C ALA A 81 -4.81 4.88 -3.76
N ILE A 82 -4.76 6.14 -4.19
CA ILE A 82 -3.67 6.63 -5.08
C ILE A 82 -2.33 6.57 -4.35
N ALA A 83 -2.26 7.11 -3.12
CA ALA A 83 -1.04 7.14 -2.33
C ALA A 83 -0.50 5.71 -2.10
N SER A 84 -1.39 4.79 -1.74
CA SER A 84 -1.06 3.37 -1.60
C SER A 84 -0.56 2.74 -2.90
N ALA A 85 -1.23 2.99 -4.03
CA ALA A 85 -0.81 2.44 -5.32
C ALA A 85 0.59 2.96 -5.71
N LEU A 86 0.86 4.25 -5.51
CA LEU A 86 2.17 4.85 -5.78
C LEU A 86 3.25 4.27 -4.86
N LEU A 87 2.93 4.07 -3.58
CA LEU A 87 3.84 3.48 -2.61
C LEU A 87 4.19 2.02 -2.97
N MET A 88 3.20 1.22 -3.38
CA MET A 88 3.44 -0.15 -3.87
C MET A 88 4.27 -0.16 -5.16
N LEU A 89 4.00 0.74 -6.11
CA LEU A 89 4.80 0.87 -7.33
C LEU A 89 6.25 1.29 -7.04
N MET A 90 6.47 2.15 -6.04
CA MET A 90 7.80 2.51 -5.58
C MET A 90 8.55 1.28 -5.04
N PHE A 91 7.90 0.44 -4.22
CA PHE A 91 8.50 -0.80 -3.73
C PHE A 91 8.83 -1.77 -4.86
N VAL A 92 7.90 -2.00 -5.79
CA VAL A 92 8.13 -2.83 -6.98
C VAL A 92 9.35 -2.34 -7.76
N GLY A 93 9.44 -1.03 -8.02
CA GLY A 93 10.58 -0.43 -8.73
C GLY A 93 11.90 -0.58 -7.97
N ALA A 94 11.86 -0.41 -6.65
CA ALA A 94 13.03 -0.54 -5.78
C ALA A 94 13.55 -2.00 -5.75
N ILE A 95 12.66 -2.98 -5.57
CA ILE A 95 12.99 -4.42 -5.57
C ILE A 95 13.47 -4.86 -6.95
N ALA A 96 12.78 -4.45 -8.02
CA ALA A 96 13.19 -4.75 -9.39
C ALA A 96 14.59 -4.18 -9.70
N SER A 97 14.91 -2.98 -9.21
CA SER A 97 16.24 -2.38 -9.34
C SER A 97 17.32 -3.18 -8.60
N VAL A 98 17.03 -3.66 -7.39
CA VAL A 98 17.94 -4.52 -6.61
C VAL A 98 18.19 -5.84 -7.34
N TRP A 99 17.12 -6.46 -7.85
CA TRP A 99 17.19 -7.72 -8.58
C TRP A 99 17.99 -7.57 -9.88
N ALA A 100 17.76 -6.51 -10.67
CA ALA A 100 18.49 -6.24 -11.90
C ALA A 100 20.00 -6.02 -11.68
N ARG A 101 20.39 -5.48 -10.51
CA ARG A 101 21.79 -5.30 -10.09
C ARG A 101 22.41 -6.54 -9.46
N GLY A 102 21.64 -7.63 -9.29
CA GLY A 102 22.13 -8.88 -8.71
C GLY A 102 22.50 -8.77 -7.23
N MET A 103 22.00 -7.76 -6.51
CA MET A 103 22.28 -7.60 -5.09
C MET A 103 21.45 -8.58 -4.27
N LEU A 104 22.08 -9.18 -3.26
CA LEU A 104 21.45 -10.11 -2.33
C LEU A 104 21.21 -9.39 -1.00
N ILE A 105 20.03 -8.79 -0.90
CA ILE A 105 19.57 -8.12 0.31
C ILE A 105 18.19 -8.63 0.70
N ASP A 106 17.90 -8.59 1.99
CA ASP A 106 16.53 -8.64 2.47
C ASP A 106 15.91 -7.25 2.27
N CYS A 107 14.85 -7.19 1.46
CA CYS A 107 14.12 -5.98 1.12
C CYS A 107 13.37 -5.38 2.32
N GLY A 108 13.17 -6.14 3.40
CA GLY A 108 12.57 -5.64 4.65
C GLY A 108 11.10 -5.23 4.51
N CYS A 109 10.42 -5.59 3.41
CA CYS A 109 9.04 -5.20 3.13
C CYS A 109 8.04 -5.68 4.22
N LEU A 110 8.36 -6.79 4.91
CA LEU A 110 7.59 -7.36 6.03
C LEU A 110 8.34 -7.27 7.38
N GLY A 111 9.32 -6.38 7.50
CA GLY A 111 10.26 -6.32 8.61
C GLY A 111 11.57 -7.05 8.30
N GLY A 112 12.64 -6.71 9.04
CA GLY A 112 13.98 -7.21 8.77
C GLY A 112 14.80 -6.25 7.89
N GLY A 113 15.68 -6.82 7.06
CA GLY A 113 16.62 -6.07 6.22
C GLY A 113 18.09 -6.40 6.50
N GLY A 114 18.90 -6.34 5.44
CA GLY A 114 20.34 -6.60 5.53
C GLY A 114 20.89 -7.34 4.31
N THR A 115 22.20 -7.57 4.28
CA THR A 115 22.85 -8.37 3.24
C THR A 115 22.66 -9.85 3.53
N LEU A 116 22.27 -10.62 2.50
CA LEU A 116 22.10 -12.06 2.58
C LEU A 116 23.35 -12.78 2.08
N ASP A 117 23.60 -13.98 2.62
CA ASP A 117 24.71 -14.82 2.18
C ASP A 117 24.50 -15.33 0.74
N PRO A 118 25.57 -15.54 -0.05
CA PRO A 118 25.47 -16.05 -1.42
C PRO A 118 24.79 -17.42 -1.53
N SER A 119 24.84 -18.24 -0.48
CA SER A 119 24.15 -19.52 -0.40
C SER A 119 22.62 -19.38 -0.47
N GLN A 120 22.07 -18.23 -0.09
CA GLN A 120 20.64 -17.94 -0.07
C GLN A 120 20.16 -17.21 -1.34
N ALA A 121 20.99 -17.12 -2.38
CA ALA A 121 20.68 -16.36 -3.59
C ALA A 121 19.37 -16.81 -4.28
N THR A 122 19.08 -18.12 -4.27
CA THR A 122 17.84 -18.66 -4.85
C THR A 122 16.63 -18.23 -4.03
N GLU A 123 16.71 -18.29 -2.70
CA GLU A 123 15.63 -17.91 -1.79
C GLU A 123 15.35 -16.40 -1.89
N ALA A 124 16.40 -15.58 -1.93
CA ALA A 124 16.28 -14.13 -2.13
C ALA A 124 15.55 -13.77 -3.42
N ARG A 125 15.87 -14.45 -4.54
CA ARG A 125 15.20 -14.20 -5.83
C ARG A 125 13.73 -14.63 -5.82
N ILE A 126 13.41 -15.73 -5.14
CA ILE A 126 12.02 -16.15 -4.96
C ILE A 126 11.27 -15.11 -4.11
N ALA A 127 11.89 -14.63 -3.03
CA ALA A 127 11.31 -13.58 -2.20
C ALA A 127 11.03 -12.30 -3.01
N TYR A 128 11.98 -11.84 -3.84
CA TYR A 128 11.77 -10.68 -4.72
C TYR A 128 10.59 -10.88 -5.67
N ALA A 129 10.47 -12.06 -6.29
CA ALA A 129 9.36 -12.36 -7.17
C ALA A 129 8.02 -12.36 -6.42
N VAL A 130 7.97 -12.97 -5.23
CA VAL A 130 6.78 -12.98 -4.39
C VAL A 130 6.38 -11.57 -3.96
N ASP A 131 7.34 -10.76 -3.52
CA ASP A 131 7.11 -9.37 -3.12
C ASP A 131 6.57 -8.54 -4.29
N ILE A 132 7.18 -8.65 -5.47
CA ILE A 132 6.71 -7.94 -6.68
C ILE A 132 5.29 -8.37 -7.06
N VAL A 133 5.00 -9.68 -7.08
CA VAL A 133 3.66 -10.19 -7.44
C VAL A 133 2.62 -9.72 -6.42
N ARG A 134 2.95 -9.79 -5.13
CA ARG A 134 2.09 -9.30 -4.04
C ARG A 134 1.80 -7.81 -4.20
N ASP A 135 2.83 -6.99 -4.42
CA ASP A 135 2.68 -5.54 -4.52
C ASP A 135 1.89 -5.15 -5.77
N LEU A 136 2.08 -5.85 -6.90
CA LEU A 136 1.26 -5.67 -8.10
C LEU A 136 -0.21 -6.07 -7.87
N ALA A 137 -0.47 -7.14 -7.12
CA ALA A 137 -1.83 -7.52 -6.74
C ALA A 137 -2.49 -6.42 -5.88
N PHE A 138 -1.74 -5.82 -4.95
CA PHE A 138 -2.22 -4.71 -4.14
C PHE A 138 -2.43 -3.42 -4.94
N VAL A 139 -1.60 -3.14 -5.95
CA VAL A 139 -1.86 -2.05 -6.91
C VAL A 139 -3.19 -2.30 -7.61
N GLY A 140 -3.47 -3.52 -8.05
CA GLY A 140 -4.76 -3.91 -8.64
C GLY A 140 -5.94 -3.64 -7.71
N MET A 141 -5.82 -3.99 -6.42
CA MET A 141 -6.83 -3.69 -5.40
C MET A 141 -7.02 -2.18 -5.19
N CYS A 142 -5.93 -1.41 -5.16
CA CYS A 142 -5.99 0.05 -5.04
C CYS A 142 -6.69 0.70 -6.24
N LEU A 143 -6.40 0.25 -7.47
CA LEU A 143 -7.07 0.72 -8.68
C LEU A 143 -8.57 0.39 -8.67
N TYR A 144 -8.95 -0.77 -8.13
CA TYR A 144 -10.35 -1.13 -7.94
C TYR A 144 -11.04 -0.20 -6.95
N ILE A 145 -10.43 0.04 -5.77
CA ILE A 145 -10.95 0.96 -4.75
C ILE A 145 -11.03 2.39 -5.31
N PHE A 146 -10.06 2.82 -6.12
CA PHE A 146 -10.10 4.14 -6.75
C PHE A 146 -11.29 4.29 -7.71
N LYS A 147 -11.56 3.26 -8.52
CA LYS A 147 -12.69 3.25 -9.46
C LYS A 147 -14.04 3.15 -8.74
N TYR A 148 -14.09 2.43 -7.63
CA TYR A 148 -15.30 2.18 -6.84
C TYR A 148 -15.07 2.50 -5.36
N PRO A 149 -15.02 3.79 -4.98
CA PRO A 149 -14.57 4.20 -3.64
C PRO A 149 -15.61 3.95 -2.55
N TYR A 150 -16.90 4.03 -2.87
CA TYR A 150 -17.98 4.00 -1.88
C TYR A 150 -18.36 2.55 -1.53
N GLY A 151 -17.85 2.06 -0.40
CA GLY A 151 -18.30 0.83 0.26
C GLY A 151 -19.33 1.10 1.36
N LYS A 152 -20.03 0.06 1.85
CA LYS A 152 -21.10 0.22 2.86
C LYS A 152 -20.64 0.83 4.18
N LEU A 153 -19.41 0.53 4.60
CA LEU A 153 -18.78 0.98 5.85
C LEU A 153 -17.89 2.22 5.65
N SER A 154 -18.12 2.98 4.58
CA SER A 154 -17.37 4.20 4.31
C SER A 154 -17.95 5.40 5.05
N LEU A 155 -17.11 6.13 5.80
CA LEU A 155 -17.49 7.43 6.38
C LEU A 155 -17.69 8.49 5.29
N GLU A 156 -16.91 8.43 4.22
CA GLU A 156 -17.11 9.26 3.03
C GLU A 156 -18.23 8.66 2.16
N LYS A 157 -19.35 9.38 2.05
CA LYS A 157 -20.48 9.06 1.17
C LYS A 157 -20.40 9.84 -0.14
N LYS A 158 -21.07 9.34 -1.17
CA LYS A 158 -21.20 10.06 -2.45
C LYS A 158 -21.78 11.46 -2.17
N PRO A 159 -21.19 12.54 -2.71
CA PRO A 159 -21.83 13.86 -2.61
C PRO A 159 -23.19 13.73 -3.27
N GLU A 160 -24.26 13.97 -2.49
CA GLU A 160 -25.59 14.10 -3.06
C GLU A 160 -25.53 15.28 -4.01
N THR A 161 -25.68 15.01 -5.30
CA THR A 161 -25.94 16.07 -6.27
C THR A 161 -27.20 16.76 -5.79
N THR A 162 -27.06 17.95 -5.20
CA THR A 162 -28.17 18.79 -4.78
C THR A 162 -28.94 19.24 -6.02
N THR A 163 -29.78 18.36 -6.55
CA THR A 163 -30.94 18.71 -7.37
C THR A 163 -32.15 18.70 -6.44
N GLN A 164 -32.12 19.58 -5.44
CA GLN A 164 -33.21 19.84 -4.49
C GLN A 164 -33.46 21.36 -4.39
N ALA A 165 -33.02 22.14 -5.38
CA ALA A 165 -33.14 23.59 -5.37
C ALA A 165 -34.22 24.14 -6.34
N SER A 166 -35.12 23.31 -6.89
CA SER A 166 -36.10 23.80 -7.87
C SER A 166 -37.47 23.13 -7.91
N GLU A 167 -37.90 22.37 -6.89
CA GLU A 167 -39.28 21.81 -6.86
C GLU A 167 -40.16 22.34 -5.71
N ASP A 168 -39.65 23.24 -4.85
CA ASP A 168 -40.47 23.96 -3.85
C ASP A 168 -40.96 25.33 -4.36
N GLN A 169 -40.85 25.60 -5.67
CA GLN A 169 -41.36 26.83 -6.30
C GLN A 169 -42.01 26.54 -7.68
N GLU A 170 -43.13 25.81 -7.72
CA GLU A 170 -44.30 26.13 -8.57
C GLU A 170 -45.55 25.35 -8.14
#